data_AF-A0A9N9JC91-F1
#
_entry.id   AF-A0A9N9JC91-F1
#
_cell.length_a   1.000
_cell.length_b   1.000
_cell.length_c   1.000
_cell.angle_alpha   90.00
_cell.angle_beta   90.00
_cell.angle_gamma   90.00
#
_symmetry.space_group_name_H-M   'P 1'
#
loop_
_entity.id
_entity.type
_entity.pdbx_description
1 polymer ?
#
loop_
_entity_poly.entity_id
_entity_poly.type
_entity_poly.pdbx_seq_one_letter_code
_entity_poly.pdbx_strand_id
1 'polypeptide(L)'
;QAGVFKTNTVLAYDDNLQLVAWGYPALAQEPPKKKKALAKPQPKPVELFKLHLAGIKEEDKPPLPPGLDAKRVITDYLHEMNKLILETLNSRWPGTVDLTTRTLLPGMKLGEITERSGDLCGSSYVDREFLKFLGRKLGFAAMKKLKENHYGQMQYLVQQF
;
A
#
# COMPACT_ATOMS: atom_id res chain seq x y z
N GLN A 1 16.28 -14.89 -17.38
CA GLN A 1 15.02 -14.19 -17.68
C GLN A 1 14.14 -14.28 -16.43
N ALA A 2 13.88 -13.17 -15.74
CA ALA A 2 12.90 -13.16 -14.66
C ALA A 2 11.51 -13.25 -15.32
N GLY A 3 10.77 -14.32 -15.04
CA GLY A 3 9.42 -14.51 -15.57
C GLY A 3 8.47 -13.40 -15.10
N VAL A 4 7.44 -13.12 -15.88
CA VAL A 4 6.36 -12.21 -15.46
C VAL A 4 5.72 -12.78 -14.20
N PHE A 5 5.89 -12.12 -13.06
CA PHE A 5 5.19 -12.47 -11.83
C PHE A 5 3.69 -12.21 -12.04
N LYS A 6 2.92 -13.27 -12.28
CA LYS A 6 1.46 -13.21 -12.27
C LYS A 6 0.99 -13.49 -10.85
N THR A 7 0.32 -12.52 -10.23
CA THR A 7 -0.38 -12.73 -8.97
C THR A 7 -1.75 -13.33 -9.27
N ASN A 8 -2.04 -14.50 -8.71
CA ASN A 8 -3.36 -15.12 -8.80
C ASN A 8 -4.39 -14.18 -8.15
N THR A 9 -5.47 -13.89 -8.87
CA THR A 9 -6.50 -12.95 -8.44
C THR A 9 -7.58 -13.71 -7.66
N VAL A 10 -7.21 -14.12 -6.46
CA VAL A 10 -8.00 -14.99 -5.60
C VAL A 10 -8.04 -14.45 -4.18
N LEU A 11 -9.22 -14.51 -3.57
CA LEU A 11 -9.46 -14.26 -2.14
C LEU A 11 -10.10 -15.50 -1.53
N ALA A 12 -9.94 -15.70 -0.23
CA ALA A 12 -10.63 -16.75 0.50
C ALA A 12 -11.39 -16.16 1.68
N TYR A 13 -12.67 -16.54 1.80
CA TYR A 13 -13.57 -16.09 2.86
C TYR A 13 -14.00 -17.25 3.74
N ASP A 14 -14.14 -17.04 5.04
CA ASP A 14 -14.77 -18.01 5.93
C ASP A 14 -16.31 -18.03 5.77
N ASP A 15 -16.99 -18.87 6.56
CA ASP A 15 -18.45 -18.98 6.53
C ASP A 15 -19.18 -17.71 7.02
N ASN A 16 -18.47 -16.79 7.71
CA ASN A 16 -18.98 -15.49 8.16
C ASN A 16 -18.67 -14.38 7.14
N LEU A 17 -18.24 -14.74 5.93
CA LEU A 17 -17.81 -13.82 4.88
C LEU A 17 -16.65 -12.92 5.32
N GLN A 18 -15.81 -13.36 6.26
CA GLN A 18 -14.60 -12.66 6.67
C GLN A 18 -13.42 -13.11 5.81
N LEU A 19 -12.62 -12.14 5.35
CA LEU A 19 -11.43 -12.44 4.55
C LEU A 19 -10.38 -13.12 5.43
N VAL A 20 -9.91 -14.30 5.01
CA VAL A 20 -8.90 -15.08 5.75
C VAL A 20 -7.59 -15.29 4.99
N ALA A 21 -7.61 -15.20 3.66
CA ALA A 21 -6.40 -15.27 2.84
C ALA A 21 -6.59 -14.60 1.48
N TRP A 22 -5.48 -14.22 0.85
CA TRP A 22 -5.44 -13.65 -0.51
C TRP A 22 -4.25 -14.22 -1.30
N GLY A 23 -4.33 -14.20 -2.63
CA GLY A 23 -3.24 -14.64 -3.50
C GLY A 23 -2.96 -16.14 -3.42
N TYR A 24 -1.69 -16.54 -3.36
CA TYR A 24 -1.29 -17.95 -3.35
C TYR A 24 -1.81 -18.73 -2.11
N PRO A 25 -1.74 -18.20 -0.87
CA PRO A 25 -2.36 -18.86 0.29
C PRO A 25 -3.85 -19.17 0.14
N ALA A 26 -4.60 -18.33 -0.58
CA ALA A 26 -6.02 -18.56 -0.84
C ALA A 26 -6.27 -19.74 -1.81
N LEU A 27 -5.35 -19.95 -2.75
CA LEU A 27 -5.39 -21.03 -3.75
C LEU A 27 -4.85 -22.36 -3.21
N ALA A 28 -3.83 -22.32 -2.35
CA ALA A 28 -3.13 -23.50 -1.82
C ALA A 28 -3.95 -24.31 -0.79
N GLN A 29 -5.24 -24.00 -0.61
CA GLN A 29 -6.11 -24.73 0.30
C GLN A 29 -6.34 -26.14 -0.25
N GLU A 30 -5.78 -27.14 0.43
CA GLU A 30 -5.89 -28.54 0.02
C GLU A 30 -7.37 -29.01 0.04
N PRO A 31 -7.82 -29.78 -0.97
CA PRO A 31 -9.11 -30.45 -0.90
C PRO A 31 -9.15 -31.39 0.32
N PRO A 32 -10.33 -31.60 0.95
CA PRO A 32 -10.42 -32.35 2.20
C PRO A 32 -9.91 -33.78 2.01
N LYS A 33 -8.80 -34.10 2.69
CA LYS A 33 -8.30 -35.47 2.79
C LYS A 33 -9.40 -36.32 3.43
N LYS A 34 -9.90 -37.31 2.68
CA LYS A 34 -10.91 -38.27 3.13
C LYS A 34 -10.39 -39.03 4.36
N LYS A 35 -10.61 -38.50 5.57
CA LYS A 35 -10.88 -39.18 6.85
C LYS A 35 -10.54 -38.25 8.03
N LYS A 36 -11.59 -37.91 8.80
CA LYS A 36 -11.58 -37.48 10.21
C LYS A 36 -10.56 -36.38 10.58
N ALA A 37 -10.95 -35.13 10.35
CA ALA A 37 -10.60 -34.04 11.24
C ALA A 37 -11.85 -33.19 11.45
N LEU A 38 -12.07 -32.79 12.71
CA LEU A 38 -13.09 -31.86 13.19
C LEU A 38 -13.46 -30.81 12.13
N ALA A 39 -14.76 -30.61 11.88
CA ALA A 39 -15.32 -29.68 10.90
C ALA A 39 -14.82 -28.24 11.14
N LYS A 40 -13.58 -27.95 10.72
CA LYS A 40 -13.10 -26.58 10.62
C LYS A 40 -13.75 -26.00 9.37
N PRO A 41 -14.44 -24.86 9.48
CA PRO A 41 -14.91 -24.09 8.32
C PRO A 41 -13.77 -24.01 7.30
N GLN A 42 -14.00 -24.55 6.10
CA GLN A 42 -13.03 -24.43 5.03
C GLN A 42 -13.29 -23.12 4.29
N PRO A 43 -12.29 -22.23 4.21
CA PRO A 43 -12.45 -20.99 3.49
C PRO A 43 -12.79 -21.21 2.02
N LYS A 44 -13.80 -20.49 1.53
CA LYS A 44 -14.28 -20.57 0.16
C LYS A 44 -13.45 -19.63 -0.72
N PRO A 45 -12.74 -20.14 -1.74
CA PRO A 45 -12.02 -19.30 -2.68
C PRO A 45 -12.99 -18.56 -3.60
N VAL A 46 -12.67 -17.30 -3.89
CA VAL A 46 -13.35 -16.43 -4.85
C VAL A 46 -12.32 -16.04 -5.91
N GLU A 47 -12.50 -16.57 -7.11
CA GLU A 47 -11.59 -16.40 -8.24
C GLU A 47 -12.24 -15.56 -9.34
N LEU A 48 -11.43 -15.04 -10.27
CA LEU A 48 -11.88 -14.32 -11.47
C LEU A 48 -12.79 -13.10 -11.21
N PHE A 49 -12.92 -12.65 -9.97
CA PHE A 49 -13.78 -11.52 -9.59
C PHE A 49 -13.43 -10.21 -10.34
N LYS A 50 -12.21 -10.10 -10.87
CA LYS A 50 -11.82 -8.97 -11.75
C LYS A 50 -12.65 -8.87 -13.02
N LEU A 51 -13.26 -9.97 -13.49
CA LEU A 51 -14.16 -9.94 -14.64
C LEU A 51 -15.43 -9.12 -14.36
N HIS A 52 -15.78 -8.86 -13.09
CA HIS A 52 -16.85 -7.93 -12.74
C HIS A 52 -16.53 -6.46 -13.08
N LEU A 53 -15.25 -6.13 -13.33
CA LEU A 53 -14.83 -4.82 -13.85
C LEU A 53 -14.94 -4.72 -15.37
N ALA A 54 -15.09 -5.85 -16.07
CA ALA A 54 -15.19 -5.87 -17.52
C ALA A 54 -16.62 -5.55 -17.97
N GLY A 55 -16.75 -4.94 -19.16
CA GLY A 55 -18.04 -4.70 -19.82
C GLY A 55 -18.67 -5.98 -20.41
N ILE A 56 -18.63 -7.09 -19.67
CA ILE A 56 -19.27 -8.36 -20.05
C ILE A 56 -20.70 -8.39 -19.50
N LYS A 57 -21.55 -9.22 -20.10
CA LYS A 57 -22.94 -9.36 -19.68
C LYS A 57 -23.02 -9.97 -18.28
N GLU A 58 -24.06 -9.63 -17.52
CA GLU A 58 -24.21 -10.10 -16.14
C GLU A 58 -24.31 -11.63 -16.06
N GLU A 59 -24.94 -12.28 -17.04
CA GLU A 59 -25.04 -13.74 -17.13
C GLU A 59 -23.68 -14.43 -17.35
N ASP A 60 -22.70 -13.71 -17.92
CA ASP A 60 -21.35 -14.22 -18.19
C ASP A 60 -20.39 -13.92 -17.03
N LYS A 61 -20.83 -13.16 -16.01
CA LYS A 61 -19.98 -12.83 -14.86
C LYS A 61 -19.80 -14.03 -13.94
N PRO A 62 -18.58 -14.23 -13.39
CA PRO A 62 -18.34 -15.33 -12.48
C PRO A 62 -19.20 -15.17 -11.21
N PRO A 63 -19.83 -16.26 -10.73
CA PRO A 63 -20.69 -16.19 -9.56
C PRO A 63 -19.89 -15.85 -8.30
N LEU A 64 -20.54 -15.13 -7.38
CA LEU A 64 -19.98 -14.79 -6.07
C LEU A 64 -20.76 -15.50 -4.95
N PRO A 65 -20.14 -15.79 -3.80
CA PRO A 65 -20.85 -16.35 -2.66
C PRO A 65 -22.03 -15.47 -2.22
N PRO A 66 -23.16 -16.06 -1.77
CA PRO A 66 -24.28 -15.27 -1.27
C PRO A 66 -23.86 -14.30 -0.17
N GLY A 67 -24.24 -13.03 -0.30
CA GLY A 67 -23.87 -11.96 0.65
C GLY A 67 -22.53 -11.26 0.36
N LEU A 68 -21.79 -11.69 -0.66
CA LEU A 68 -20.67 -10.94 -1.22
C LEU A 68 -21.05 -10.31 -2.56
N ASP A 69 -20.80 -9.01 -2.68
CA ASP A 69 -20.88 -8.30 -3.96
C ASP A 69 -19.48 -8.08 -4.56
N ALA A 70 -19.43 -7.79 -5.85
CA ALA A 70 -18.18 -7.58 -6.55
C ALA A 70 -17.38 -6.41 -5.97
N LYS A 71 -18.08 -5.34 -5.56
CA LYS A 71 -17.46 -4.13 -5.00
C LYS A 71 -16.67 -4.47 -3.74
N ARG A 72 -17.23 -5.26 -2.84
CA ARG A 72 -16.61 -5.71 -1.60
C ARG A 72 -15.40 -6.59 -1.90
N VAL A 73 -15.55 -7.60 -2.76
CA VAL A 73 -14.44 -8.50 -3.13
C VAL A 73 -13.27 -7.74 -3.76
N ILE A 74 -13.56 -6.80 -4.66
CA ILE A 74 -12.54 -5.96 -5.31
C ILE A 74 -11.87 -5.03 -4.28
N THR A 75 -12.65 -4.43 -3.38
CA THR A 75 -12.13 -3.54 -2.33
C THR A 75 -11.21 -4.30 -1.37
N ASP A 76 -11.61 -5.48 -0.91
CA ASP A 76 -10.82 -6.35 -0.04
C ASP A 76 -9.48 -6.73 -0.71
N TYR A 77 -9.51 -7.09 -1.99
CA TYR A 77 -8.30 -7.43 -2.74
C TYR A 77 -7.34 -6.25 -2.87
N LEU A 78 -7.85 -5.06 -3.22
CA LEU A 78 -7.03 -3.85 -3.31
C LEU A 78 -6.47 -3.44 -1.95
N HIS A 79 -7.23 -3.67 -0.88
CA HIS A 79 -6.79 -3.39 0.48
C HIS A 79 -5.60 -4.30 0.89
N GLU A 80 -5.68 -5.60 0.65
CA GLU A 80 -4.57 -6.52 0.91
C GLU A 80 -3.35 -6.25 0.03
N MET A 81 -3.56 -5.88 -1.24
CA MET A 81 -2.48 -5.44 -2.11
C MET A 81 -1.79 -4.18 -1.56
N ASN A 82 -2.56 -3.19 -1.10
CA ASN A 82 -2.01 -1.97 -0.52
C ASN A 82 -1.17 -2.26 0.72
N LYS A 83 -1.63 -3.17 1.60
CA LYS A 83 -0.85 -3.63 2.77
C LYS A 83 0.50 -4.22 2.35
N LEU A 84 0.52 -5.13 1.36
CA LEU A 84 1.75 -5.76 0.90
C LEU A 84 2.72 -4.74 0.29
N ILE A 85 2.20 -3.80 -0.50
CA ILE A 85 3.02 -2.73 -1.09
C ILE A 85 3.64 -1.91 0.05
N LEU A 86 2.84 -1.46 1.02
CA LEU A 86 3.32 -0.70 2.18
C LEU A 86 4.37 -1.46 2.98
N GLU A 87 4.12 -2.72 3.31
CA GLU A 87 5.07 -3.58 4.03
C GLU A 87 6.39 -3.73 3.26
N THR A 88 6.31 -4.00 1.95
CA THR A 88 7.48 -4.15 1.08
C THR A 88 8.27 -2.85 0.99
N LEU A 89 7.59 -1.72 0.82
CA LEU A 89 8.22 -0.40 0.73
C LEU A 89 8.93 -0.04 2.04
N ASN A 90 8.25 -0.21 3.18
CA ASN A 90 8.82 0.06 4.49
C ASN A 90 10.00 -0.89 4.82
N SER A 91 9.95 -2.14 4.37
CA SER A 91 11.02 -3.11 4.59
C SER A 91 12.25 -2.88 3.71
N ARG A 92 12.07 -2.51 2.43
CA ARG A 92 13.17 -2.39 1.46
C ARG A 92 13.70 -0.98 1.28
N TRP A 93 12.84 0.03 1.47
CA TRP A 93 13.15 1.44 1.26
C TRP A 93 12.57 2.32 2.37
N PRO A 94 12.97 2.07 3.64
CA PRO A 94 12.54 2.89 4.75
C PRO A 94 12.89 4.37 4.49
N GLY A 95 11.87 5.23 4.58
CA GLY A 95 12.00 6.68 4.43
C GLY A 95 12.15 7.22 3.01
N THR A 96 12.39 6.38 2.00
CA THR A 96 12.70 6.85 0.64
C THR A 96 11.44 7.03 -0.23
N VAL A 97 10.41 6.21 0.00
CA VAL A 97 9.21 6.17 -0.85
C VAL A 97 7.99 6.55 -0.04
N ASP A 98 7.26 7.55 -0.51
CA ASP A 98 5.96 7.95 0.05
C ASP A 98 4.84 7.30 -0.77
N LEU A 99 4.00 6.47 -0.15
CA LEU A 99 2.82 5.89 -0.77
C LEU A 99 1.58 6.60 -0.24
N THR A 100 0.83 7.23 -1.15
CA THR A 100 -0.41 7.91 -0.77
C THR A 100 -1.63 7.11 -1.21
N THR A 101 -2.53 6.81 -0.26
CA THR A 101 -3.87 6.27 -0.57
C THR A 101 -4.90 7.38 -0.46
N ARG A 102 -5.75 7.52 -1.48
CA ARG A 102 -6.79 8.56 -1.50
C ARG A 102 -8.20 7.96 -1.56
N THR A 103 -9.11 8.50 -0.76
CA THR A 103 -10.55 8.23 -0.84
C THR A 103 -11.22 9.27 -1.73
N LEU A 104 -12.12 8.81 -2.60
CA LEU A 104 -13.05 9.70 -3.30
C LEU A 104 -14.19 10.11 -2.35
N LEU A 105 -14.23 11.39 -2.02
CA LEU A 105 -15.25 12.04 -1.22
C LEU A 105 -16.39 12.59 -2.11
N PRO A 106 -17.56 12.92 -1.52
CA PRO A 106 -18.64 13.56 -2.26
C PRO A 106 -18.19 14.82 -3.01
N GLY A 107 -18.78 15.03 -4.19
CA GLY A 107 -18.43 16.17 -5.06
C GLY A 107 -17.08 16.03 -5.77
N MET A 108 -16.65 14.78 -6.06
CA MET A 108 -15.40 14.49 -6.78
C MET A 108 -14.13 15.01 -6.07
N LYS A 109 -14.20 15.15 -4.74
CA LYS A 109 -13.04 15.56 -3.93
C LYS A 109 -12.21 14.34 -3.54
N LEU A 110 -10.91 14.52 -3.35
CA LEU A 110 -10.03 13.46 -2.86
C LEU A 110 -9.58 13.78 -1.43
N GLY A 111 -9.74 12.83 -0.52
CA GLY A 111 -9.15 12.86 0.82
C GLY A 111 -7.97 11.90 0.90
N GLU A 112 -6.89 12.27 1.57
CA GLU A 112 -5.74 11.39 1.81
C GLU A 112 -5.97 10.60 3.11
N ILE A 113 -5.76 9.28 3.05
CA ILE A 113 -5.97 8.36 4.18
C ILE A 113 -4.65 8.03 4.89
N THR A 114 -3.56 8.01 4.13
CA THR A 114 -2.23 7.58 4.60
C THR A 114 -1.56 8.65 5.44
N GLU A 115 -0.99 8.23 6.57
CA GLU A 115 -0.06 9.04 7.34
C GLU A 115 1.33 8.92 6.70
N ARG A 116 1.96 10.05 6.33
CA ARG A 116 3.27 10.03 5.67
C ARG A 116 4.32 9.40 6.58
N SER A 117 4.86 8.27 6.17
CA SER A 117 5.95 7.55 6.86
C SER A 117 7.33 7.91 6.28
N GLY A 118 7.58 9.20 6.04
CA GLY A 118 8.88 9.69 5.61
C GLY A 118 9.85 9.82 6.78
N ASP A 119 10.64 8.78 7.05
CA ASP A 119 11.82 8.89 7.92
C ASP A 119 13.06 9.35 7.13
N LEU A 120 14.28 9.12 7.63
CA LEU A 120 15.54 9.86 7.38
C LEU A 120 16.09 9.84 5.92
N CYS A 121 15.28 9.56 4.90
CA CYS A 121 15.71 9.37 3.52
C CYS A 121 14.95 10.26 2.53
N GLY A 122 15.15 11.58 2.63
CA GLY A 122 14.71 12.54 1.62
C GLY A 122 15.73 13.65 1.47
N SER A 123 15.72 14.36 0.34
CA SER A 123 16.55 15.57 0.17
C SER A 123 16.35 16.54 1.34
N SER A 124 15.11 16.70 1.80
CA SER A 124 14.78 17.48 2.99
C SER A 124 15.48 17.01 4.28
N TYR A 125 15.73 15.71 4.45
CA TYR A 125 16.53 15.19 5.56
C TYR A 125 18.02 15.52 5.37
N VAL A 126 18.55 15.26 4.17
CA VAL A 126 19.95 15.53 3.82
C VAL A 126 20.26 17.02 3.99
N ASP A 127 19.40 17.89 3.46
CA ASP A 127 19.47 19.36 3.60
C ASP A 127 19.47 19.78 5.06
N ARG A 128 18.61 19.16 5.89
CA ARG A 128 18.54 19.45 7.32
C ARG A 128 19.82 19.05 8.06
N GLU A 129 20.37 17.87 7.78
CA GLU A 129 21.63 17.43 8.40
C GLU A 129 22.83 18.23 7.88
N PHE A 130 22.82 18.64 6.61
CA PHE A 130 23.80 19.55 6.03
C PHE A 130 23.77 20.92 6.71
N LEU A 131 22.59 21.51 6.92
CA LEU A 131 22.45 22.77 7.68
C LEU A 131 22.89 22.62 9.14
N LYS A 132 22.64 21.47 9.78
CA LYS A 132 23.17 21.18 11.13
C LYS A 132 24.69 21.09 11.13
N PHE A 133 25.28 20.45 10.14
CA PHE A 133 26.73 20.38 9.97
C PHE A 133 27.35 21.77 9.83
N LEU A 134 26.77 22.64 8.99
CA LEU A 134 27.19 24.04 8.86
C LEU A 134 27.01 24.80 10.18
N GLY A 135 25.90 24.56 10.90
CA GLY A 135 25.71 25.13 12.25
C GLY A 135 26.79 24.72 13.24
N ARG A 136 27.31 23.48 13.18
CA ARG A 136 28.43 23.02 14.00
C ARG A 136 29.77 23.65 13.59
N LYS A 137 29.96 24.00 12.32
CA LYS A 137 31.20 24.60 11.80
C LYS A 137 31.24 26.13 11.91
N LEU A 138 30.11 26.78 11.65
CA LEU A 138 29.98 28.24 11.50
C LEU A 138 29.24 28.89 12.68
N GLY A 139 28.59 28.10 13.53
CA GLY A 139 27.80 28.55 14.67
C GLY A 139 26.31 28.67 14.36
N PHE A 140 25.47 28.10 15.21
CA PHE A 140 24.01 28.10 15.05
C PHE A 140 23.41 29.51 15.05
N ALA A 141 23.98 30.46 15.80
CA ALA A 141 23.52 31.85 15.81
C ALA A 141 23.77 32.56 14.46
N ALA A 142 24.90 32.29 13.81
CA ALA A 142 25.19 32.80 12.48
C ALA A 142 24.25 32.19 11.44
N MET A 143 24.04 30.86 11.50
CA MET A 143 23.07 30.17 10.63
C MET A 143 21.64 30.68 10.83
N LYS A 144 21.24 30.99 12.06
CA LYS A 144 19.93 31.59 12.36
C LYS A 144 19.78 32.95 11.70
N LYS A 145 20.77 33.83 11.83
CA LYS A 145 20.79 35.15 11.15
C LYS A 145 20.76 35.02 9.63
N LEU A 146 21.48 34.05 9.06
CA LEU A 146 21.45 33.76 7.62
C LEU A 146 20.05 33.33 7.17
N LYS A 147 19.39 32.45 7.93
CA LYS A 147 18.02 32.00 7.65
C LYS A 147 17.00 33.14 7.72
N GLU A 148 17.12 34.01 8.73
CA GLU A 148 16.17 35.10 8.98
C GLU A 148 16.33 36.26 7.98
N ASN A 149 17.57 36.65 7.65
CA ASN A 149 17.84 37.83 6.82
C ASN A 149 18.11 37.50 5.34
N HIS A 150 18.53 36.27 5.04
CA HIS A 150 19.00 35.86 3.71
C HIS A 150 18.53 34.45 3.34
N TYR A 151 17.26 34.13 3.59
CA TYR A 151 16.69 32.80 3.32
C TYR A 151 16.97 32.29 1.90
N GLY A 152 16.87 33.15 0.89
CA GLY A 152 17.14 32.79 -0.51
C GLY A 152 18.58 32.33 -0.75
N GLN A 153 19.57 32.96 -0.10
CA GLN A 153 20.98 32.54 -0.20
C GLN A 153 21.23 31.22 0.49
N MET A 154 20.58 30.99 1.64
CA MET A 154 20.62 29.70 2.32
C MET A 154 20.02 28.59 1.46
N GLN A 155 18.89 28.86 0.79
CA GLN A 155 18.26 27.90 -0.14
C GLN A 155 19.16 27.62 -1.35
N TYR A 156 19.78 28.64 -1.93
CA TYR A 156 20.74 28.46 -3.02
C TYR A 156 21.93 27.57 -2.60
N LEU A 157 22.47 27.80 -1.40
CA LEU A 157 23.55 26.98 -0.85
C LEU A 157 23.15 25.52 -0.66
N VAL A 158 21.91 25.25 -0.25
CA VAL A 158 21.38 23.89 -0.14
C VAL A 158 21.16 23.24 -1.51
N GLN A 159 20.74 24.01 -2.52
CA GLN A 159 20.46 23.50 -3.87
C GLN A 159 21.69 23.25 -4.75
N GLN A 160 22.82 23.88 -4.44
CA GLN A 160 24.06 23.76 -5.23
C GLN A 160 25.06 22.73 -4.68
N PHE A 161 24.73 22.10 -3.55
CA PHE A 161 25.55 21.07 -2.92
C PHE A 161 24.98 19.68 -3.22
#